data_AF-A0A7G5SZN0-F1
#
_entry.id   AF-A0A7G5SZN0-F1
#
_cell.length_a   1.000
_cell.length_b   1.000
_cell.length_c   1.000
_cell.angle_alpha   90.00
_cell.angle_beta   90.00
_cell.angle_gamma   90.00
#
_symmetry.space_group_name_H-M   'P 1'
#
loop_
_entity.id
_entity.type
_entity.pdbx_description
1 polymer ?
#
loop_
_entity_poly.entity_id
_entity_poly.type
_entity_poly.pdbx_seq_one_letter_code
_entity_poly.pdbx_strand_id
1 'polypeptide(L)' 'IPAVYPIAILKVDQETGEPIRNSKGLCQLAKPNEPGVFIGKINPKLPSRAYLGYVDKSASEKKIVRDVFQHGDSA' A
#
# COMPACT_ATOMS: atom_id res chain seq x y z
N ILE A 1 10.57 0.07 -1.83
CA ILE A 1 10.19 -1.18 -1.12
C ILE A 1 11.47 -1.94 -0.78
N PRO A 2 11.69 -2.34 0.49
CA PRO A 2 12.86 -3.12 0.88
C PRO A 2 12.97 -4.42 0.06
N ALA A 3 14.19 -4.81 -0.32
CA ALA A 3 14.45 -5.89 -1.27
C ALA A 3 14.18 -7.31 -0.70
N VAL A 4 14.28 -7.48 0.62
CA VAL A 4 14.16 -8.80 1.28
C VAL A 4 12.72 -9.13 1.65
N TYR A 5 11.97 -8.15 2.18
CA TYR A 5 10.56 -8.30 2.53
C TYR A 5 9.73 -7.24 1.80
N PRO A 6 8.79 -7.63 0.92
CA PRO A 6 8.02 -6.71 0.08
C PRO A 6 6.86 -6.06 0.87
N ILE A 7 7.09 -5.70 2.12
CA ILE A 7 6.12 -5.11 3.04
C ILE A 7 6.63 -3.74 3.50
N ALA A 8 5.71 -2.90 3.95
CA ALA A 8 6.02 -1.62 4.54
C ALA A 8 4.91 -1.17 5.49
N ILE A 9 5.21 -0.18 6.33
CA ILE A 9 4.19 0.53 7.12
C ILE A 9 4.09 1.95 6.54
N LEU A 10 2.94 2.27 5.97
CA LEU A 10 2.67 3.59 5.41
C LEU A 10 2.13 4.53 6.48
N LYS A 11 2.54 5.80 6.38
CA LYS A 11 1.90 6.89 7.09
C LYS A 11 0.53 7.14 6.46
N VAL A 12 -0.51 7.18 7.29
CA VAL A 12 -1.88 7.43 6.87
C VAL A 12 -2.51 8.55 7.69
N ASP A 13 -3.55 9.15 7.14
CA ASP A 13 -4.50 9.94 7.91
C ASP A 13 -5.24 9.03 8.90
N GLN A 14 -5.33 9.44 10.17
CA GLN A 14 -5.90 8.57 11.22
C GLN A 14 -7.42 8.50 11.20
N GLU A 15 -8.09 9.48 10.60
CA GLU A 15 -9.55 9.53 10.53
C GLU A 15 -10.06 8.79 9.28
N THR A 16 -9.41 9.01 8.14
CA THR A 16 -9.85 8.44 6.86
C THR A 16 -9.14 7.12 6.52
N GLY A 17 -7.95 6.88 7.07
CA GLY A 17 -7.08 5.77 6.70
C GLY A 17 -6.39 5.96 5.35
N GLU A 18 -6.50 7.14 4.73
CA GLU A 18 -5.89 7.41 3.43
C GLU A 18 -4.37 7.61 3.54
N PRO A 19 -3.58 7.11 2.58
CA PRO A 19 -2.13 7.28 2.58
C PRO A 19 -1.72 8.75 2.47
N ILE A 20 -0.82 9.19 3.35
CA ILE A 20 -0.21 10.51 3.23
C ILE A 20 0.88 10.45 2.15
N ARG A 21 0.74 11.31 1.14
CA ARG A 21 1.62 11.34 -0.04
C ARG A 21 2.63 12.49 0.02
N ASN A 22 3.77 12.33 -0.64
CA ASN A 22 4.78 13.38 -0.78
C ASN A 22 4.49 14.27 -2.01
N SER A 23 5.36 15.25 -2.29
CA SER A 23 5.21 16.17 -3.42
C SER A 23 5.24 15.51 -4.81
N LYS A 24 5.66 14.25 -4.89
CA LYS A 24 5.63 13.43 -6.12
C LYS A 24 4.36 12.58 -6.23
N GLY A 25 3.44 12.69 -5.28
CA GLY A 25 2.22 11.88 -5.24
C GLY A 25 2.43 10.44 -4.76
N LEU A 26 3.59 10.10 -4.20
CA LEU A 26 3.91 8.75 -3.70
C LEU A 26 3.70 8.66 -2.18
N CYS A 27 3.35 7.48 -1.67
CA CYS A 27 3.12 7.26 -0.24
C CYS A 27 4.39 7.46 0.61
N GLN A 28 4.18 7.88 1.85
CA GLN A 28 5.25 8.07 2.83
C GLN A 28 5.30 6.89 3.82
N LEU A 29 6.50 6.51 4.27
CA LEU A 29 6.67 5.54 5.34
C LEU A 29 6.30 6.16 6.69
N ALA A 30 5.66 5.38 7.55
CA ALA A 30 5.52 5.73 8.96
C ALA A 30 6.89 5.70 9.63
N LYS A 31 7.18 6.69 10.48
CA LYS A 31 8.40 6.71 11.29
C LYS A 31 8.27 5.76 12.49
N PRO A 32 9.39 5.39 13.15
CA PRO A 32 9.33 4.71 14.42
C PRO A 32 8.43 5.46 15.41
N ASN A 33 7.58 4.74 16.12
CA ASN A 33 6.59 5.27 17.06
C ASN A 33 5.50 6.16 16.43
N GLU A 34 5.31 6.08 15.12
CA GLU A 34 4.19 6.72 14.41
C GLU A 34 3.16 5.67 13.97
N PRO A 35 1.85 5.91 14.13
CA PRO A 35 0.83 5.01 13.61
C PRO A 35 0.89 4.95 12.09
N GLY A 36 0.59 3.76 11.55
CA GLY A 36 0.59 3.54 10.12
C GLY A 36 -0.08 2.23 9.73
N VAL A 37 -0.30 2.07 8.42
CA VAL A 37 -0.96 0.89 7.85
C VAL A 37 0.08 -0.07 7.29
N PHE A 38 0.00 -1.31 7.72
CA PHE A 38 0.81 -2.40 7.17
C PHE A 38 0.31 -2.77 5.77
N ILE A 39 1.22 -2.74 4.80
CA ILE A 39 0.94 -3.06 3.40
C ILE A 39 1.89 -4.14 2.88
N GLY A 40 1.44 -4.90 1.89
CA GLY A 40 2.23 -5.89 1.18
C GLY A 40 2.17 -5.66 -0.32
N LYS A 41 3.32 -5.62 -1.00
CA LYS A 41 3.36 -5.39 -2.45
C LYS A 41 2.53 -6.43 -3.20
N ILE A 42 1.59 -5.95 -4.01
CA ILE A 42 0.82 -6.80 -4.92
C ILE A 42 1.66 -7.11 -6.15
N ASN A 43 1.75 -8.39 -6.50
CA ASN A 43 2.36 -8.84 -7.75
C ASN A 43 1.52 -9.97 -8.36
N PRO A 44 0.75 -9.69 -9.43
CA PRO A 44 -0.10 -10.69 -10.08
C PRO A 44 0.65 -11.89 -10.66
N LYS A 45 1.96 -11.74 -10.92
CA LYS A 45 2.80 -12.81 -11.49
C LYS A 45 3.25 -13.82 -10.43
N LEU A 46 3.08 -13.51 -9.14
CA LEU A 46 3.48 -14.38 -8.03
C LEU A 46 2.23 -14.75 -7.22
N PRO A 47 1.77 -16.01 -7.23
CA PRO A 47 0.57 -16.41 -6.52
C PRO A 47 0.58 -16.07 -5.02
N SER A 48 1.75 -16.15 -4.37
CA SER A 48 1.93 -15.78 -2.97
C SER A 48 1.80 -14.28 -2.67
N ARG A 49 1.73 -13.44 -3.69
CA ARG A 49 1.62 -11.97 -3.61
C ARG A 49 0.49 -11.42 -4.49
N ALA A 50 -0.34 -12.30 -5.03
CA ALA A 50 -1.50 -11.91 -5.79
C ALA A 50 -2.63 -11.54 -4.81
N TYR A 51 -3.25 -10.39 -5.03
CA TYR A 51 -4.50 -10.04 -4.39
C TYR A 51 -5.62 -10.30 -5.39
N LEU A 52 -6.45 -11.31 -5.13
CA LEU A 52 -7.56 -11.69 -6.02
C LEU A 52 -8.80 -10.80 -5.85
N GLY A 53 -8.78 -9.91 -4.87
CA GLY A 53 -9.92 -9.08 -4.52
C GLY A 53 -10.99 -9.83 -3.72
N TYR A 54 -12.01 -9.08 -3.37
CA TYR A 54 -13.28 -9.57 -2.85
C TYR A 54 -14.29 -9.77 -3.98
N VAL A 55 -15.40 -10.44 -3.66
CA VAL A 55 -16.55 -10.55 -4.60
C VAL A 55 -17.07 -9.17 -5.01
N ASP A 56 -17.12 -8.24 -4.05
CA ASP A 56 -17.38 -6.83 -4.34
C ASP A 56 -16.11 -6.16 -4.90
N LYS A 57 -16.17 -5.77 -6.17
CA LYS A 57 -15.09 -5.06 -6.86
C LYS A 57 -14.82 -3.68 -6.26
N SER A 58 -15.86 -2.97 -5.81
CA SER A 58 -15.72 -1.65 -5.17
C SER A 58 -14.96 -1.76 -3.85
N ALA A 59 -15.27 -2.79 -3.05
CA ALA A 59 -14.54 -3.09 -1.83
C ALA A 59 -13.07 -3.47 -2.11
N SER A 60 -12.82 -4.16 -3.22
CA SER A 60 -11.47 -4.55 -3.65
C SER A 60 -10.61 -3.34 -4.00
N GLU A 61 -11.13 -2.44 -4.83
CA GLU A 61 -10.40 -1.23 -5.24
C GLU A 61 -10.04 -0.34 -4.05
N LYS A 62 -10.91 -0.27 -3.03
CA LYS A 62 -10.62 0.48 -1.78
C LYS A 62 -9.47 -0.13 -0.96
N LYS A 63 -9.12 -1.40 -1.17
CA LYS A 63 -7.99 -2.05 -0.47
C LYS A 63 -6.69 -1.96 -1.24
N ILE A 64 -6.71 -1.59 -2.52
CA ILE A 64 -5.52 -1.46 -3.34
C ILE A 64 -4.99 -0.03 -3.21
N VAL A 65 -3.79 0.10 -2.66
CA VAL A 65 -3.05 1.36 -2.66
C VAL A 65 -2.21 1.41 -3.93
N ARG A 66 -2.42 2.44 -4.75
CA ARG A 66 -1.66 2.67 -6.00
C ARG A 66 -0.58 3.74 -5.81
N ASP A 67 0.46 3.64 -6.62
CA ASP A 67 1.57 4.59 -6.65
C ASP A 67 2.17 4.75 -5.24
N VAL A 68 2.57 3.62 -4.66
CA VAL A 68 3.04 3.49 -3.28
C VAL A 68 4.44 4.07 -3.17
N PHE A 69 5.41 3.48 -3.87
CA PHE A 69 6.80 3.95 -3.87
C PHE A 69 7.31 4.29 -5.26
N GLN A 70 6.60 3.86 -6.30
CA GLN A 70 6.90 4.14 -7.69
C GLN A 70 5.58 4.24 -8.47
N HIS A 71 5.51 5.11 -9.47
CA HIS A 71 4.30 5.16 -10.29
C HIS A 71 4.06 3.80 -10.98
N GLY A 72 2.83 3.30 -10.86
CA GLY A 72 2.40 2.00 -11.36
C GLY A 72 2.60 0.81 -10.40
N ASP A 73 3.24 0.99 -9.23
CA ASP A 73 3.25 -0.05 -8.21
C ASP A 73 1.95 -0.06 -7.37
N SER A 74 1.64 -1.22 -6.81
CA SER A 74 0.48 -1.39 -5.94
C SER A 74 0.79 -2.28 -4.74
N ALA A 75 0.07 -2.03 -3.65
CA ALA A 75 0.12 -2.77 -2.39
C ALA A 75 -1.26 -2.84 -1.73
#